data_AF-A0A916E7H7-F1
#
_entry.id   AF-A0A916E7H7-F1
#
_cell.length_a   1.000
_cell.length_b   1.000
_cell.length_c   1.000
_cell.angle_alpha   90.00
_cell.angle_beta   90.00
_cell.angle_gamma   90.00
#
_symmetry.space_group_name_H-M   'P 1'
#
loop_
_entity.id
_entity.type
_entity.pdbx_description
1 polymer ?
#
loop_
_entity_poly.entity_id
_entity_poly.type
_entity_poly.pdbx_seq_one_letter_code
_entity_poly.pdbx_strand_id
1 'polypeptide(L)'
;MSIVLSNLLLDGYTKILKTVFEILINYIYSGKLELANNDVKTNIALLIAADELCLNELCPYIENYLLNDKESLKSNFVLILQTVNKFEQFKKLAQLCKEAYQKDPSLVLRADDFVTIEQEYLLEFLTENNDSLRQIEVWDKLIQWAIANSNNELPSDIRNWTNNNVTTFGILIQPFISHINFQKISNY
;
A
#
# COMPACT_ATOMS: atom_id res chain seq x y z
N MET A 1 -19.37 6.19 12.44
CA MET A 1 -18.11 5.42 12.41
C MET A 1 -17.84 5.13 10.95
N SER A 2 -16.78 5.70 10.37
CA SER A 2 -16.51 5.54 8.93
C SER A 2 -16.19 4.07 8.61
N ILE A 3 -16.34 3.67 7.34
CA ILE A 3 -15.97 2.34 6.83
C ILE A 3 -14.50 2.01 7.15
N VAL A 4 -13.65 3.02 7.36
CA VAL A 4 -12.23 2.88 7.68
C VAL A 4 -12.03 2.36 9.10
N LEU A 5 -12.76 2.90 10.09
CA LEU A 5 -12.78 2.32 11.45
C LEU A 5 -13.36 0.91 11.45
N SER A 6 -14.34 0.63 10.59
CA SER A 6 -14.90 -0.72 10.42
C SER A 6 -13.87 -1.71 9.86
N ASN A 7 -13.02 -1.29 8.92
CA ASN A 7 -11.96 -2.11 8.33
C ASN A 7 -10.76 -2.30 9.28
N LEU A 8 -10.54 -1.37 10.22
CA LEU A 8 -9.58 -1.50 11.32
C LEU A 8 -10.02 -2.48 12.43
N LEU A 9 -11.24 -3.02 12.38
CA LEU A 9 -11.77 -3.97 13.38
C LEU A 9 -11.59 -5.46 13.01
N LEU A 10 -10.96 -5.78 11.87
CA LEU A 10 -10.66 -7.16 11.48
C LEU A 10 -9.35 -7.66 12.11
N ASP A 11 -9.40 -8.87 12.67
CA ASP A 11 -8.38 -9.48 13.55
C ASP A 11 -6.96 -9.40 12.97
N GLY A 12 -6.14 -8.57 13.62
CA GLY A 12 -4.79 -8.18 13.20
C GLY A 12 -4.49 -6.70 13.47
N TYR A 13 -5.52 -5.85 13.40
CA TYR A 13 -5.42 -4.40 13.63
C TYR A 13 -5.61 -3.95 15.08
N THR A 14 -5.98 -4.84 15.99
CA THR A 14 -6.30 -4.51 17.38
C THR A 14 -5.15 -3.84 18.11
N LYS A 15 -3.89 -4.20 17.81
CA LYS A 15 -2.70 -3.59 18.41
C LYS A 15 -2.45 -2.17 17.88
N ILE A 16 -2.50 -1.99 16.56
CA ILE A 16 -2.31 -0.67 15.94
C ILE A 16 -3.41 0.29 16.42
N LEU A 17 -4.66 -0.17 16.43
CA LEU A 17 -5.80 0.63 16.88
C LEU A 17 -5.64 1.04 18.35
N LYS A 18 -5.25 0.10 19.22
CA LYS A 18 -4.96 0.39 20.63
C LYS A 18 -3.87 1.47 20.76
N THR A 19 -2.76 1.33 20.04
CA THR A 19 -1.66 2.31 20.08
C THR A 19 -2.10 3.68 19.57
N VAL A 20 -2.85 3.75 18.47
CA VAL A 20 -3.38 5.01 17.94
C VAL A 20 -4.29 5.71 18.97
N PHE A 21 -5.22 4.99 19.59
CA PHE A 21 -6.07 5.56 20.62
C PHE A 21 -5.30 6.01 21.86
N GLU A 22 -4.30 5.24 22.30
CA GLU A 22 -3.44 5.63 23.42
C GLU A 22 -2.70 6.94 23.12
N ILE A 23 -2.14 7.09 21.92
CA ILE A 23 -1.47 8.33 21.48
C ILE A 23 -2.45 9.51 21.48
N LEU A 24 -3.64 9.34 20.91
CA LEU A 24 -4.64 10.41 20.80
C LEU A 24 -5.20 10.82 22.15
N ILE A 25 -5.49 9.87 23.05
CA ILE A 25 -5.93 10.15 24.41
C ILE A 25 -4.84 10.93 25.14
N ASN A 26 -3.59 10.48 25.08
CA ASN A 26 -2.48 11.20 25.71
C ASN A 26 -2.34 12.63 25.17
N TYR A 27 -2.49 12.83 23.86
CA TYR A 27 -2.51 14.17 23.26
C TYR A 27 -3.65 15.04 23.81
N ILE A 28 -4.88 14.52 23.87
CA ILE A 28 -6.04 15.28 24.37
C ILE A 28 -5.85 15.73 25.82
N TYR A 29 -5.28 14.88 26.68
CA TYR A 29 -5.09 15.20 28.10
C TYR A 29 -3.84 16.05 28.38
N SER A 30 -2.78 15.91 27.59
CA SER A 30 -1.47 16.53 27.88
C SER A 30 -1.06 17.65 26.91
N GLY A 31 -1.73 17.76 25.76
CA GLY A 31 -1.34 18.61 24.64
C GLY A 31 -0.08 18.14 23.90
N LYS A 32 0.48 16.97 24.24
CA LYS A 32 1.72 16.44 23.64
C LYS A 32 1.41 15.25 22.75
N LEU A 33 1.82 15.35 21.48
CA LEU A 33 1.68 14.26 20.52
C LEU A 33 2.99 13.47 20.43
N GLU A 34 2.92 12.17 20.73
CA GLU A 34 4.03 11.23 20.62
C GLU A 34 3.76 10.26 19.47
N LEU A 35 4.57 10.35 18.42
CA LEU A 35 4.43 9.50 17.23
C LEU A 35 5.11 8.14 17.43
N ALA A 36 4.64 7.14 16.70
CA ALA A 36 5.20 5.79 16.78
C ALA A 36 6.55 5.75 16.05
N ASN A 37 7.63 5.49 16.79
CA ASN A 37 8.98 5.46 16.22
C ASN A 37 9.15 4.28 15.25
N ASN A 38 9.65 4.56 14.05
CA ASN A 38 9.91 3.57 12.99
C ASN A 38 8.69 2.71 12.61
N ASP A 39 7.47 3.21 12.83
CA ASP A 39 6.23 2.50 12.50
C ASP A 39 5.33 3.38 11.63
N VAL A 40 5.59 3.33 10.32
CA VAL A 40 4.82 4.08 9.31
C VAL A 40 3.34 3.68 9.34
N LYS A 41 3.04 2.39 9.51
CA LYS A 41 1.66 1.89 9.52
C LYS A 41 0.86 2.51 10.65
N THR A 42 1.41 2.52 11.86
CA THR A 42 0.77 3.16 13.02
C THR A 42 0.64 4.67 12.84
N ASN A 43 1.65 5.34 12.28
CA ASN A 43 1.57 6.79 12.04
C ASN A 43 0.59 7.18 10.93
N ILE A 44 0.44 6.37 9.88
CA ILE A 44 -0.59 6.54 8.85
C ILE A 44 -1.99 6.30 9.46
N ALA A 45 -2.16 5.27 10.28
CA ALA A 45 -3.42 5.04 10.99
C ALA A 45 -3.75 6.19 11.95
N LEU A 46 -2.74 6.75 12.64
CA LEU A 46 -2.88 7.94 13.48
C LEU A 46 -3.28 9.17 12.67
N LEU A 47 -2.67 9.38 11.49
CA LEU A 47 -3.02 10.47 10.58
C LEU A 47 -4.48 10.40 10.14
N ILE A 48 -4.95 9.22 9.76
CA ILE A 48 -6.35 8.97 9.41
C ILE A 48 -7.27 9.23 10.60
N ALA A 49 -6.94 8.67 11.77
CA ALA A 49 -7.77 8.83 12.97
C ALA A 49 -7.84 10.30 13.44
N ALA A 50 -6.74 11.06 13.30
CA ALA A 50 -6.72 12.48 13.62
C ALA A 50 -7.70 13.26 12.72
N ASP A 51 -7.71 13.00 11.42
CA ASP A 51 -8.67 13.60 10.50
C ASP A 51 -10.13 13.21 10.82
N GLU A 52 -10.39 11.92 11.04
CA GLU A 52 -11.75 11.43 11.35
C GLU A 52 -12.32 11.99 12.67
N LEU A 53 -11.44 12.29 13.64
CA LEU A 53 -11.81 12.90 14.91
C LEU A 53 -11.78 14.43 14.87
N CYS A 54 -11.62 15.02 13.69
CA CYS A 54 -11.54 16.46 13.46
C CYS A 54 -10.37 17.15 14.21
N LEU A 55 -9.29 16.41 14.49
CA LEU A 55 -8.03 16.92 15.04
C LEU A 55 -7.07 17.32 13.91
N ASN A 56 -7.59 18.08 12.95
CA ASN A 56 -6.94 18.40 11.69
C ASN A 56 -5.62 19.17 11.87
N GLU A 57 -5.43 19.83 13.02
CA GLU A 57 -4.18 20.51 13.37
C GLU A 57 -2.99 19.54 13.53
N LEU A 58 -3.26 18.26 13.80
CA LEU A 58 -2.21 17.23 13.92
C LEU A 58 -1.71 16.75 12.57
N CYS A 59 -2.54 16.78 11.54
CA CYS A 59 -2.24 16.19 10.24
C CYS A 59 -0.95 16.75 9.63
N PRO A 60 -0.72 18.08 9.56
CA PRO A 60 0.51 18.63 9.01
C PRO A 60 1.78 18.23 9.78
N TYR A 61 1.66 17.96 11.08
CA TYR A 61 2.77 17.52 11.93
C TYR A 61 3.12 16.05 11.68
N ILE A 62 2.10 15.19 11.61
CA ILE A 62 2.28 13.75 11.33
C ILE A 62 2.84 13.57 9.89
N GLU A 63 2.30 14.29 8.91
CA GLU A 63 2.84 14.27 7.54
C GLU A 63 4.31 14.68 7.50
N ASN A 64 4.70 15.77 8.18
CA ASN A 64 6.09 16.22 8.23
C ASN A 64 7.01 15.16 8.87
N TYR A 65 6.55 14.49 9.93
CA TYR A 65 7.32 13.44 10.56
C TYR A 65 7.58 12.28 9.60
N LEU A 66 6.53 11.80 8.92
CA LEU A 66 6.64 10.73 7.91
C LEU A 66 7.60 11.13 6.78
N LEU A 67 7.54 12.39 6.34
CA LEU A 67 8.38 12.91 5.26
C LEU A 67 9.87 13.02 5.60
N ASN A 68 10.23 13.02 6.89
CA ASN A 68 11.63 13.12 7.31
C ASN A 68 12.40 11.80 7.16
N ASP A 69 11.71 10.66 7.08
CA ASP A 69 12.33 9.35 6.96
C ASP A 69 12.14 8.77 5.54
N LYS A 70 13.07 9.10 4.65
CA LYS A 70 13.03 8.69 3.24
C LYS A 70 13.09 7.18 3.05
N GLU A 71 13.78 6.45 3.93
CA GLU A 71 13.88 4.99 3.82
C GLU A 71 12.53 4.36 4.15
N SER A 72 11.93 4.78 5.27
CA SER A 72 10.58 4.35 5.66
C SER A 72 9.52 4.68 4.61
N LEU A 73 9.58 5.85 3.96
CA LEU A 73 8.67 6.20 2.86
C LEU A 73 8.81 5.24 1.67
N LYS A 74 10.04 4.88 1.30
CA LYS A 74 10.30 4.00 0.16
C LYS A 74 9.79 2.58 0.42
N SER A 75 9.98 2.07 1.64
CA SER A 75 9.55 0.72 2.02
C SER A 75 8.04 0.60 2.25
N ASN A 76 7.32 1.73 2.41
CA ASN A 76 5.87 1.77 2.63
C ASN A 76 5.14 2.58 1.54
N PHE A 77 5.71 2.63 0.33
CA PHE A 77 5.23 3.53 -0.71
C PHE A 77 3.81 3.18 -1.16
N VAL A 78 3.47 1.88 -1.27
CA VAL A 78 2.12 1.46 -1.67
C VAL A 78 1.09 1.85 -0.62
N LEU A 79 1.38 1.62 0.65
CA LEU A 79 0.53 2.06 1.76
C LEU A 79 0.23 3.57 1.69
N ILE A 80 1.27 4.38 1.51
CA ILE A 80 1.14 5.84 1.46
C ILE A 80 0.35 6.26 0.22
N LEU A 81 0.67 5.70 -0.95
CA LEU A 81 -0.01 6.00 -2.21
C LEU A 81 -1.51 5.69 -2.13
N GLN A 82 -1.88 4.51 -1.64
CA GLN A 82 -3.28 4.15 -1.45
C GLN A 82 -3.98 5.04 -0.42
N THR A 83 -3.28 5.44 0.64
CA THR A 83 -3.81 6.37 1.65
C THR A 83 -4.14 7.71 1.02
N VAL A 84 -3.20 8.35 0.32
CA VAL A 84 -3.43 9.69 -0.25
C VAL A 84 -4.44 9.68 -1.40
N ASN A 85 -4.63 8.55 -2.08
CA ASN A 85 -5.69 8.38 -3.07
C ASN A 85 -7.08 8.26 -2.42
N LYS A 86 -7.17 7.77 -1.17
CA LYS A 86 -8.42 7.68 -0.40
C LYS A 86 -8.74 8.97 0.36
N PHE A 87 -7.71 9.73 0.74
CA PHE A 87 -7.82 10.88 1.65
C PHE A 87 -7.14 12.12 1.06
N GLU A 88 -7.92 12.99 0.40
CA GLU A 88 -7.43 14.18 -0.32
C GLU A 88 -6.81 15.27 0.59
N GLN A 89 -7.07 15.21 1.88
CA GLN A 89 -6.61 16.18 2.87
C GLN A 89 -5.11 16.08 3.18
N PHE A 90 -4.47 14.93 2.92
CA PHE A 90 -3.05 14.68 3.21
C PHE A 90 -2.14 15.21 2.08
N LYS A 91 -2.17 16.54 1.92
CA LYS A 91 -1.61 17.24 0.76
C LYS A 91 -0.10 17.08 0.59
N LYS A 92 0.68 16.97 1.68
CA LYS A 92 2.14 16.89 1.58
C LYS A 92 2.57 15.50 1.14
N LEU A 93 1.95 14.44 1.70
CA LEU A 93 2.17 13.07 1.25
C LEU A 93 1.68 12.89 -0.19
N ALA A 94 0.51 13.44 -0.53
CA ALA A 94 -0.03 13.39 -1.89
C ALA A 94 0.93 14.03 -2.90
N GLN A 95 1.51 15.19 -2.56
CA GLN A 95 2.50 15.86 -3.40
C GLN A 95 3.76 15.03 -3.59
N LEU A 96 4.29 14.40 -2.54
CA LEU A 96 5.45 13.50 -2.64
C LEU A 96 5.14 12.31 -3.56
N CYS A 97 4.00 11.64 -3.36
CA CYS A 97 3.57 10.52 -4.21
C CYS A 97 3.43 10.96 -5.67
N LYS A 98 2.81 12.12 -5.93
CA LYS A 98 2.65 12.68 -7.27
C LYS A 98 4.00 12.95 -7.95
N GLU A 99 4.94 13.58 -7.26
CA GLU A 99 6.28 13.84 -7.80
C GLU A 99 7.07 12.55 -8.09
N ALA A 100 6.99 11.57 -7.18
CA ALA A 100 7.63 10.27 -7.36
C ALA A 100 7.05 9.52 -8.57
N TYR A 101 5.72 9.47 -8.67
CA TYR A 101 5.01 8.78 -9.73
C TYR A 101 5.24 9.44 -11.10
N GLN A 102 5.22 10.77 -11.17
CA GLN A 102 5.53 11.51 -12.41
C GLN A 102 6.95 11.24 -12.92
N LYS A 103 7.89 11.00 -11.99
CA LYS A 103 9.28 10.73 -12.32
C LYS A 103 9.48 9.29 -12.78
N ASP A 104 8.92 8.32 -12.08
CA ASP A 104 9.02 6.91 -12.40
C ASP A 104 7.83 6.12 -11.83
N PRO A 105 6.79 5.81 -12.63
CA PRO A 105 5.65 5.03 -12.15
C PRO A 105 6.04 3.58 -11.78
N SER A 106 7.16 3.06 -12.30
CA SER A 106 7.64 1.71 -11.93
C SER A 106 8.10 1.60 -10.47
N LEU A 107 8.22 2.72 -9.76
CA LEU A 107 8.46 2.73 -8.31
C LEU A 107 7.38 1.98 -7.52
N VAL A 108 6.12 1.99 -7.98
CA VAL A 108 5.04 1.22 -7.36
C VAL A 108 5.38 -0.28 -7.35
N LEU A 109 5.83 -0.81 -8.48
CA LEU A 109 6.23 -2.21 -8.63
C LEU A 109 7.45 -2.55 -7.76
N ARG A 110 8.35 -1.59 -7.56
CA ARG A 110 9.63 -1.78 -6.83
C ARG A 110 9.53 -1.51 -5.34
N ALA A 111 8.37 -1.09 -4.83
CA ALA A 111 8.15 -0.89 -3.41
C ALA A 111 8.25 -2.21 -2.64
N ASP A 112 8.79 -2.15 -1.43
CA ASP A 112 8.97 -3.34 -0.58
C ASP A 112 7.61 -3.90 -0.13
N ASP A 113 6.63 -3.02 0.07
CA ASP A 113 5.25 -3.35 0.42
C ASP A 113 4.35 -3.62 -0.80
N PHE A 114 4.90 -3.77 -2.01
CA PHE A 114 4.12 -3.94 -3.23
C PHE A 114 3.02 -5.02 -3.12
N VAL A 115 3.33 -6.15 -2.48
CA VAL A 115 2.39 -7.27 -2.35
C VAL A 115 1.12 -6.93 -1.55
N THR A 116 1.11 -5.81 -0.81
CA THR A 116 -0.06 -5.34 -0.05
C THR A 116 -1.00 -4.46 -0.87
N ILE A 117 -0.69 -4.17 -2.14
CA ILE A 117 -1.56 -3.38 -3.01
C ILE A 117 -2.91 -4.09 -3.19
N GLU A 118 -4.00 -3.32 -3.07
CA GLU A 118 -5.36 -3.82 -3.31
C GLU A 118 -5.54 -4.13 -4.81
N GLN A 119 -6.31 -5.19 -5.12
CA GLN A 119 -6.48 -5.70 -6.48
C GLN A 119 -6.98 -4.61 -7.44
N GLU A 120 -7.95 -3.81 -7.00
CA GLU A 120 -8.56 -2.75 -7.78
C GLU A 120 -7.55 -1.66 -8.14
N TYR A 121 -6.72 -1.26 -7.16
CA TYR A 121 -5.65 -0.27 -7.37
C TYR A 121 -4.57 -0.80 -8.31
N LEU A 122 -4.19 -2.08 -8.19
CA LEU A 122 -3.24 -2.68 -9.10
C LEU A 122 -3.77 -2.73 -10.54
N LEU A 123 -5.06 -3.03 -10.71
CA LEU A 123 -5.70 -3.07 -12.02
C LEU A 123 -5.74 -1.69 -12.68
N GLU A 124 -6.11 -0.66 -11.93
CA GLU A 124 -6.08 0.74 -12.37
C GLU A 124 -4.65 1.16 -12.75
N PHE A 125 -3.68 0.91 -11.87
CA PHE A 125 -2.27 1.22 -12.11
C PHE A 125 -1.73 0.59 -13.41
N LEU A 126 -2.01 -0.70 -13.64
CA LEU A 126 -1.57 -1.39 -14.85
C LEU A 126 -2.29 -0.89 -16.10
N THR A 127 -3.55 -0.47 -15.97
CA THR A 127 -4.33 0.11 -17.07
C THR A 127 -3.73 1.45 -17.51
N GLU A 128 -3.40 2.33 -16.56
CA GLU A 128 -2.86 3.65 -16.85
C GLU A 128 -1.43 3.64 -17.37
N ASN A 129 -0.61 2.68 -16.91
CA ASN A 129 0.84 2.70 -17.14
C ASN A 129 1.35 1.61 -18.09
N ASN A 130 0.46 0.83 -18.73
CA ASN A 130 0.82 -0.34 -19.51
C ASN A 130 2.01 -0.09 -20.47
N ASP A 131 1.93 1.00 -21.24
CA ASP A 131 2.95 1.32 -22.25
C ASP A 131 4.30 1.76 -21.66
N SER A 132 4.28 2.34 -20.47
CA SER A 132 5.47 2.86 -19.77
C SER A 132 6.20 1.78 -18.96
N LEU A 133 5.52 0.68 -18.63
CA LEU A 133 6.07 -0.38 -17.79
C LEU A 133 6.72 -1.50 -18.61
N ARG A 134 7.82 -2.04 -18.07
CA ARG A 134 8.45 -3.25 -18.62
C ARG A 134 7.56 -4.45 -18.31
N GLN A 135 7.04 -5.08 -19.34
CA GLN A 135 6.06 -6.16 -19.20
C GLN A 135 6.60 -7.39 -18.46
N ILE A 136 7.90 -7.67 -18.59
CA ILE A 136 8.55 -8.73 -17.79
C ILE A 136 8.55 -8.40 -16.29
N GLU A 137 8.79 -7.14 -15.92
CA GLU A 137 8.76 -6.69 -14.52
C GLU A 137 7.34 -6.73 -13.94
N VAL A 138 6.34 -6.34 -14.75
CA VAL A 138 4.92 -6.49 -14.39
C VAL A 138 4.56 -7.94 -14.12
N TRP A 139 4.97 -8.86 -15.01
CA TRP A 139 4.69 -10.28 -14.88
C TRP A 139 5.31 -10.88 -13.62
N ASP A 140 6.60 -10.60 -13.37
CA ASP A 140 7.30 -11.07 -12.17
C ASP A 140 6.65 -10.58 -10.88
N LYS A 141 6.14 -9.35 -10.89
CA LYS A 141 5.46 -8.74 -9.75
C LYS A 141 4.05 -9.28 -9.54
N LEU A 142 3.30 -9.55 -10.61
CA LEU A 142 2.00 -10.22 -10.51
C LEU A 142 2.13 -11.62 -9.90
N ILE A 143 3.20 -12.36 -10.21
CA ILE A 143 3.47 -13.64 -9.56
C ILE A 143 3.70 -13.46 -8.05
N GLN A 144 4.55 -12.51 -7.65
CA GLN A 144 4.81 -12.22 -6.23
C GLN A 144 3.53 -11.82 -5.49
N TRP A 145 2.72 -10.97 -6.10
CA TRP A 145 1.43 -10.55 -5.55
C TRP A 145 0.46 -11.72 -5.41
N ALA A 146 0.33 -12.56 -6.43
CA ALA A 146 -0.55 -13.73 -6.38
C ALA A 146 -0.12 -14.72 -5.29
N ILE A 147 1.18 -14.98 -5.14
CA ILE A 147 1.70 -15.85 -4.06
C ILE A 147 1.30 -15.27 -2.69
N ALA A 148 1.55 -13.98 -2.45
CA ALA A 148 1.25 -13.32 -1.18
C ALA A 148 -0.26 -13.27 -0.87
N ASN A 149 -1.11 -13.14 -1.89
CA ASN A 149 -2.56 -13.01 -1.73
C ASN A 149 -3.32 -14.33 -1.94
N SER A 150 -2.62 -15.46 -2.06
CA SER A 150 -3.22 -16.79 -2.25
C SER A 150 -3.71 -17.46 -0.96
N ASN A 151 -3.63 -16.81 0.20
CA ASN A 151 -3.93 -17.42 1.50
C ASN A 151 -3.13 -18.73 1.75
N ASN A 152 -1.86 -18.75 1.34
CA ASN A 152 -0.94 -19.90 1.39
C ASN A 152 -1.28 -21.06 0.44
N GLU A 153 -2.16 -20.88 -0.54
CA GLU A 153 -2.44 -21.88 -1.56
C GLU A 153 -1.33 -22.02 -2.62
N LEU A 154 -0.52 -20.98 -2.80
CA LEU A 154 0.60 -21.00 -3.75
C LEU A 154 1.96 -21.12 -3.02
N PRO A 155 2.75 -22.17 -3.31
CA PRO A 155 4.14 -22.25 -2.86
C PRO A 155 4.97 -21.08 -3.41
N SER A 156 5.97 -20.65 -2.65
CA SER A 156 6.89 -19.57 -3.07
C SER A 156 7.77 -19.96 -4.26
N ASP A 157 8.18 -21.22 -4.36
CA ASP A 157 8.90 -21.73 -5.53
C ASP A 157 7.92 -22.29 -6.57
N ILE A 158 7.86 -21.60 -7.71
CA ILE A 158 7.01 -21.94 -8.86
C ILE A 158 7.30 -23.35 -9.39
N ARG A 159 8.53 -23.86 -9.21
CA ARG A 159 8.91 -25.22 -9.64
C ARG A 159 8.18 -26.32 -8.87
N ASN A 160 7.64 -25.99 -7.69
CA ASN A 160 6.88 -26.89 -6.85
C ASN A 160 5.37 -26.84 -7.14
N TRP A 161 4.94 -26.04 -8.12
CA TRP A 161 3.53 -25.90 -8.43
C TRP A 161 2.96 -27.16 -9.09
N THR A 162 1.87 -27.65 -8.52
CA THR A 162 1.01 -28.67 -9.11
C THR A 162 0.02 -28.04 -10.10
N ASN A 163 -0.69 -28.85 -10.88
CA ASN A 163 -1.78 -28.39 -11.75
C ASN A 163 -2.87 -27.61 -10.98
N ASN A 164 -3.09 -27.94 -9.70
CA ASN A 164 -4.02 -27.19 -8.86
C ASN A 164 -3.48 -25.79 -8.56
N ASN A 165 -2.20 -25.67 -8.22
CA ASN A 165 -1.58 -24.37 -7.97
C ASN A 165 -1.60 -23.49 -9.23
N VAL A 166 -1.37 -24.06 -10.42
CA VAL A 166 -1.49 -23.34 -11.70
C VAL A 166 -2.92 -22.84 -11.91
N THR A 167 -3.93 -23.65 -11.60
CA THR A 167 -5.35 -23.24 -11.66
C THR A 167 -5.64 -22.09 -10.69
N THR A 168 -5.24 -22.20 -9.42
CA THR A 168 -5.39 -21.13 -8.41
C THR A 168 -4.73 -19.83 -8.88
N PHE A 169 -3.48 -19.91 -9.35
CA PHE A 169 -2.78 -18.75 -9.90
C PHE A 169 -3.55 -18.13 -11.06
N GLY A 170 -3.99 -18.95 -12.02
CA GLY A 170 -4.77 -18.51 -13.17
C GLY A 170 -6.04 -17.75 -12.79
N ILE A 171 -6.75 -18.19 -11.75
CA ILE A 171 -7.93 -17.49 -11.21
C ILE A 171 -7.53 -16.13 -10.62
N LEU A 172 -6.48 -16.07 -9.79
CA LEU A 172 -6.02 -14.83 -9.15
C LEU A 172 -5.56 -13.79 -10.16
N ILE A 173 -4.87 -14.20 -11.23
CA ILE A 173 -4.34 -13.26 -12.22
C ILE A 173 -5.30 -12.94 -13.37
N GLN A 174 -6.41 -13.67 -13.49
CA GLN A 174 -7.38 -13.52 -14.58
C GLN A 174 -7.79 -12.06 -14.83
N PRO A 175 -8.05 -11.21 -13.80
CA PRO A 175 -8.41 -9.82 -14.00
C PRO A 175 -7.33 -8.98 -14.69
N PHE A 176 -6.06 -9.35 -14.56
CA PHE A 176 -4.94 -8.58 -15.08
C PHE A 176 -4.51 -8.99 -16.50
N ILE A 177 -4.95 -10.15 -17.00
CA ILE A 177 -4.46 -10.75 -18.25
C ILE A 177 -4.58 -9.80 -19.45
N SER A 178 -5.70 -9.08 -19.58
CA SER A 178 -5.91 -8.12 -20.68
C SER A 178 -4.99 -6.90 -20.62
N HIS A 179 -4.35 -6.66 -19.47
CA HIS A 179 -3.45 -5.54 -19.23
C HIS A 179 -1.98 -5.93 -19.36
N ILE A 180 -1.67 -7.16 -19.82
CA ILE A 180 -0.31 -7.64 -19.99
C ILE A 180 -0.04 -7.84 -21.47
N ASN A 181 0.98 -7.16 -21.99
CA ASN A 181 1.44 -7.36 -23.35
C ASN A 181 2.52 -8.45 -23.40
N PHE A 182 2.06 -9.70 -23.51
CA PHE A 182 2.93 -10.89 -23.56
C PHE A 182 3.96 -10.86 -24.72
N GLN A 183 3.68 -10.16 -25.83
CA GLN A 183 4.64 -10.04 -26.94
C GLN A 183 5.89 -9.23 -26.56
N LYS A 184 5.75 -8.29 -25.61
CA LYS A 184 6.88 -7.51 -25.07
C LYS A 184 7.65 -8.29 -23.98
N ILE A 185 7.17 -9.47 -23.56
CA ILE A 185 7.85 -10.34 -22.59
C ILE A 185 8.84 -11.26 -23.31
N SER A 186 8.44 -11.85 -24.44
CA SER A 186 9.19 -12.89 -25.15
C SER A 186 10.39 -12.40 -25.98
N ASN A 187 10.69 -11.10 -25.98
CA ASN A 187 11.76 -10.50 -26.80
C ASN A 187 13.12 -10.41 -26.07
N TYR A 188 13.39 -11.31 -25.11
CA TYR A 188 14.66 -11.40 -24.38
C TYR A 188 15.25 -12.81 -24.49
#